data_AF-A0AA97DYP9-F1
#
_entry.id   AF-A0AA97DYP9-F1
#
_cell.length_a   1.000
_cell.length_b   1.000
_cell.length_c   1.000
_cell.angle_alpha   90.00
_cell.angle_beta   90.00
_cell.angle_gamma   90.00
#
_symmetry.space_group_name_H-M   'P 1'
#
loop_
_entity.id
_entity.type
_entity.pdbx_description
1 polymer ?
#
loop_
_entity_poly.entity_id
_entity_poly.type
_entity_poly.pdbx_seq_one_letter_code
_entity_poly.pdbx_strand_id
1 'polypeptide(L)'
;MLPEKVSAALFAAIEVFMFYSCTYWGIKAYSKGFLAVRFYLFSWLVLMLGSILNTFIFWKILPINIVTESILPLCSLLQLLGFAFAFADKTNYLEHKRQLQAITDPSTGQPNRTYYFEHLPHLIEKEFPDSPNLALIMIEITSHLKLNQAFGYAQADIALSDVVNRIHEKVMGMDGVLPLPLANKNTKYLIRTTIKNIVIISTTP
;
A
#
# COMPACT_ATOMS: atom_id res chain seq x y z
N MET A 1 -42.63 -6.52 24.83
CA MET A 1 -42.16 -7.22 23.61
C MET A 1 -42.78 -6.53 22.42
N LEU A 2 -41.98 -6.02 21.47
CA LEU A 2 -42.51 -5.46 20.23
C LEU A 2 -43.25 -6.58 19.46
N PRO A 3 -44.33 -6.28 18.73
CA PRO A 3 -44.96 -7.26 17.85
C PRO A 3 -43.93 -7.83 16.86
N GLU A 4 -43.95 -9.14 16.64
CA GLU A 4 -42.99 -9.86 15.78
C GLU A 4 -42.83 -9.21 14.39
N LYS A 5 -43.95 -8.74 13.82
CA LYS A 5 -43.97 -8.04 12.52
C LYS A 5 -43.24 -6.69 12.55
N VAL A 6 -43.33 -5.96 13.65
CA VAL A 6 -42.66 -4.66 13.83
C VAL A 6 -41.15 -4.86 13.98
N SER A 7 -40.73 -5.90 14.71
CA SER A 7 -39.30 -6.22 14.87
C SER A 7 -38.65 -6.60 13.53
N ALA A 8 -39.33 -7.39 12.70
CA ALA A 8 -38.82 -7.77 11.39
C ALA A 8 -38.76 -6.60 10.40
N ALA A 9 -39.76 -5.70 10.43
CA ALA A 9 -39.75 -4.51 9.60
C ALA A 9 -38.59 -3.55 9.98
N LEU A 10 -38.33 -3.38 11.28
CA LEU A 10 -37.18 -2.60 11.76
C LEU A 10 -35.85 -3.22 11.34
N PHE A 11 -35.72 -4.55 11.46
CA PHE A 11 -34.53 -5.27 11.03
C PHE A 11 -34.26 -5.07 9.53
N ALA A 12 -35.28 -5.26 8.69
CA ALA A 12 -35.17 -5.05 7.24
C ALA A 12 -34.82 -3.60 6.87
N ALA A 13 -35.35 -2.61 7.60
CA ALA A 13 -35.03 -1.20 7.39
C ALA A 13 -33.54 -0.89 7.70
N ILE A 14 -33.03 -1.42 8.82
CA ILE A 14 -31.61 -1.31 9.18
C ILE A 14 -30.73 -2.00 8.14
N GLU A 15 -31.15 -3.17 7.67
CA GLU A 15 -30.44 -3.94 6.66
C GLU A 15 -30.29 -3.17 5.33
N VAL A 16 -31.37 -2.58 4.82
CA VAL A 16 -31.35 -1.76 3.59
C VAL A 16 -30.46 -0.52 3.78
N PHE A 17 -30.53 0.13 4.94
CA PHE A 17 -29.68 1.28 5.25
C PHE A 17 -28.19 0.90 5.27
N MET A 18 -27.85 -0.19 5.96
CA MET A 18 -26.47 -0.70 6.03
C MET A 18 -25.96 -1.13 4.66
N PHE A 19 -26.81 -1.78 3.84
CA PHE A 19 -26.47 -2.16 2.48
C PHE A 19 -26.04 -0.97 1.64
N TYR A 20 -26.86 0.07 1.62
CA TYR A 20 -26.59 1.26 0.84
C TYR A 20 -25.32 1.97 1.32
N SER A 21 -25.14 2.10 2.64
CA SER A 21 -23.95 2.72 3.22
C SER A 21 -22.67 1.93 2.90
N CYS A 22 -22.66 0.63 3.15
CA CYS A 22 -21.49 -0.24 2.94
C CYS A 22 -21.11 -0.36 1.46
N THR A 23 -22.09 -0.48 0.56
CA THR A 23 -21.82 -0.51 -0.89
C THR A 23 -21.30 0.83 -1.40
N TYR A 24 -21.90 1.95 -0.97
CA TYR A 24 -21.44 3.30 -1.32
C TYR A 24 -19.98 3.54 -0.89
N TRP A 25 -19.67 3.28 0.39
CA TRP A 25 -18.31 3.43 0.91
C TRP A 25 -17.32 2.46 0.28
N GLY A 26 -17.74 1.22 0.04
CA GLY A 26 -16.91 0.22 -0.64
C GLY A 26 -16.57 0.62 -2.08
N ILE A 27 -17.54 1.09 -2.86
CA ILE A 27 -17.31 1.58 -4.23
C ILE A 27 -16.40 2.81 -4.23
N LYS A 28 -16.63 3.76 -3.32
CA LYS A 28 -15.77 4.95 -3.17
C LYS A 28 -14.33 4.60 -2.76
N ALA A 29 -14.15 3.55 -1.97
CA ALA A 29 -12.82 3.06 -1.60
C ALA A 29 -12.15 2.31 -2.77
N TYR A 30 -12.93 1.54 -3.55
CA TYR A 30 -12.46 0.89 -4.76
C TYR A 30 -12.01 1.91 -5.82
N SER A 31 -12.76 3.00 -6.01
CA SER A 31 -12.41 4.07 -6.96
C SER A 31 -11.13 4.84 -6.58
N LYS A 32 -10.69 4.75 -5.31
CA LYS A 32 -9.39 5.28 -4.84
C LYS A 32 -8.22 4.32 -5.10
N GLY A 33 -8.44 3.23 -5.84
CA GLY A 33 -7.40 2.26 -6.21
C GLY A 33 -7.10 1.21 -5.14
N PHE A 34 -7.92 1.08 -4.09
CA PHE A 34 -7.70 0.09 -3.04
C PHE A 34 -8.27 -1.29 -3.47
N LEU A 35 -7.43 -2.08 -4.16
CA LEU A 35 -7.82 -3.38 -4.73
C LEU A 35 -8.36 -4.38 -3.70
N ALA A 36 -7.87 -4.34 -2.46
CA ALA A 36 -8.31 -5.22 -1.37
C ALA A 36 -9.81 -5.09 -1.03
N VAL A 37 -10.47 -3.99 -1.42
CA VAL A 37 -11.91 -3.77 -1.17
C VAL A 37 -12.80 -4.73 -1.98
N ARG A 38 -12.30 -5.33 -3.05
CA ARG A 38 -13.10 -6.27 -3.87
C ARG A 38 -13.64 -7.46 -3.06
N PHE A 39 -12.80 -8.02 -2.18
CA PHE A 39 -13.19 -9.14 -1.32
C PHE A 39 -14.17 -8.70 -0.23
N TYR A 40 -14.01 -7.47 0.29
CA TYR A 40 -14.96 -6.87 1.22
C TYR A 40 -16.35 -6.68 0.60
N LEU A 41 -16.44 -6.10 -0.60
CA LEU A 41 -17.71 -5.91 -1.30
C LEU A 41 -18.38 -7.25 -1.61
N PHE A 42 -17.60 -8.24 -2.04
CA PHE A 42 -18.09 -9.61 -2.25
C PHE A 42 -18.66 -10.23 -0.96
N SER A 43 -17.91 -10.18 0.15
CA SER A 43 -18.37 -10.63 1.47
C SER A 43 -19.70 -10.00 1.87
N TRP A 44 -19.83 -8.68 1.69
CA TRP A 44 -21.07 -7.97 2.01
C TRP A 44 -22.24 -8.39 1.12
N LEU A 45 -22.02 -8.58 -0.18
CA LEU A 45 -23.07 -9.08 -1.06
C LEU A 45 -23.56 -10.47 -0.63
N VAL A 46 -22.65 -11.37 -0.25
CA VAL A 46 -23.01 -12.72 0.21
C VAL A 46 -23.82 -12.68 1.51
N LEU A 47 -23.43 -11.85 2.48
CA LEU A 47 -24.19 -11.71 3.73
C LEU A 47 -25.59 -11.15 3.47
N MET A 48 -25.68 -10.11 2.65
CA MET A 48 -26.95 -9.44 2.33
C MET A 48 -27.92 -10.39 1.61
N LEU A 49 -27.41 -11.20 0.70
CA LEU A 49 -28.21 -12.21 0.02
C LEU A 49 -28.75 -13.24 1.02
N GLY A 50 -27.93 -13.68 1.98
CA GLY A 50 -28.37 -14.56 3.07
C GLY A 50 -29.40 -13.92 4.01
N SER A 51 -29.25 -12.64 4.33
CA SER A 51 -30.16 -11.90 5.21
C SER A 51 -31.52 -11.62 4.55
N ILE A 52 -31.54 -11.28 3.26
CA ILE A 52 -32.79 -11.17 2.47
C ILE A 52 -33.55 -12.49 2.45
N LEU A 53 -32.85 -13.60 2.18
CA LEU A 53 -33.47 -14.94 2.20
C LEU A 53 -34.00 -15.29 3.59
N ASN A 54 -33.28 -14.94 4.65
CA ASN A 54 -33.73 -15.13 6.02
C ASN A 54 -34.98 -14.29 6.36
N THR A 55 -35.07 -13.06 5.86
CA THR A 55 -36.27 -12.20 6.03
C THR A 55 -37.48 -12.81 5.29
N PHE A 56 -37.28 -13.42 4.12
CA PHE A 56 -38.36 -14.14 3.41
C PHE A 56 -38.88 -15.38 4.17
N ILE A 57 -38.01 -16.06 4.91
CA ILE A 57 -38.42 -17.14 5.84
C ILE A 57 -39.34 -16.56 6.93
N PHE A 58 -38.95 -15.43 7.54
CA PHE A 58 -39.74 -14.77 8.59
C PHE A 58 -41.14 -14.35 8.12
N TRP A 59 -41.26 -13.85 6.89
CA TRP A 59 -42.55 -13.51 6.28
C TRP A 59 -43.35 -14.71 5.75
N LYS A 60 -42.87 -15.94 5.99
CA LYS A 60 -43.49 -17.19 5.51
C LYS A 60 -43.63 -17.27 3.99
N ILE A 61 -42.79 -16.53 3.25
CA ILE A 61 -42.70 -16.62 1.79
C ILE A 61 -41.91 -17.87 1.41
N LEU A 62 -40.86 -18.18 2.18
CA LEU A 62 -40.07 -19.40 2.04
C LEU A 62 -40.44 -20.41 3.14
N PRO A 63 -40.53 -21.71 2.82
CA PRO A 63 -40.76 -22.75 3.81
C PRO A 63 -39.51 -22.96 4.67
N ILE A 64 -39.70 -23.20 5.98
CA ILE A 64 -38.60 -23.56 6.89
C ILE A 64 -38.24 -25.03 6.66
N ASN A 65 -37.07 -25.25 6.08
CA ASN A 65 -36.41 -26.54 5.94
C ASN A 65 -34.92 -26.43 6.32
N ILE A 66 -34.25 -27.58 6.44
CA ILE A 66 -32.83 -27.69 6.83
C ILE A 66 -31.92 -26.83 5.92
N VAL A 67 -32.25 -26.72 4.63
CA VAL A 67 -31.49 -25.91 3.67
C VAL A 67 -31.66 -24.43 4.00
N THR A 68 -32.89 -23.93 4.08
CA THR A 68 -33.20 -22.51 4.33
C THR A 68 -32.69 -22.00 5.68
N GLU A 69 -32.74 -22.82 6.73
CA GLU A 69 -32.22 -22.47 8.06
C GLU A 69 -30.68 -22.35 8.05
N SER A 70 -30.01 -23.14 7.21
CA SER A 70 -28.55 -23.13 7.08
C SER A 70 -28.00 -21.98 6.21
N ILE A 71 -28.85 -21.25 5.48
CA ILE A 71 -28.41 -20.19 4.55
C ILE A 71 -27.69 -19.07 5.28
N LEU A 72 -28.30 -18.49 6.32
CA LEU A 72 -27.72 -17.34 7.01
C LEU A 72 -26.39 -17.69 7.72
N PRO A 73 -26.28 -18.80 8.48
CA PRO A 73 -25.00 -19.25 9.01
C PRO A 73 -23.94 -19.47 7.93
N LEU A 74 -24.29 -20.12 6.82
CA LEU A 74 -23.37 -20.37 5.71
C LEU A 74 -22.87 -19.06 5.07
N CYS A 75 -23.78 -18.11 4.79
CA CYS A 75 -23.43 -16.79 4.27
C CYS A 75 -22.52 -16.01 5.23
N SER A 76 -22.76 -16.12 6.54
CA SER A 76 -21.93 -15.49 7.57
C SER A 76 -20.52 -16.07 7.61
N LEU A 77 -20.38 -17.40 7.45
CA LEU A 77 -19.07 -18.06 7.33
C LEU A 77 -18.31 -17.61 6.09
N LEU A 78 -18.99 -17.58 4.94
CA LEU A 78 -18.40 -17.10 3.68
C LEU A 78 -17.99 -15.62 3.77
N GLN A 79 -18.79 -14.80 4.44
CA GLN A 79 -18.47 -13.40 4.69
C GLN A 79 -17.19 -13.25 5.51
N LEU A 80 -17.07 -13.98 6.62
CA LEU A 80 -15.87 -13.97 7.48
C LEU A 80 -14.63 -14.40 6.70
N LEU A 81 -14.74 -15.43 5.86
CA LEU A 81 -13.67 -15.86 4.99
C LEU A 81 -13.23 -14.76 4.02
N GLY A 82 -14.17 -14.09 3.36
CA GLY A 82 -13.83 -12.99 2.46
C GLY A 82 -13.29 -11.75 3.20
N PHE A 83 -13.70 -11.48 4.44
CA PHE A 83 -13.06 -10.46 5.28
C PHE A 83 -11.63 -10.84 5.66
N ALA A 84 -11.35 -12.10 5.96
CA ALA A 84 -10.00 -12.58 6.20
C ALA A 84 -9.10 -12.34 4.97
N PHE A 85 -9.59 -12.64 3.76
CA PHE A 85 -8.85 -12.34 2.53
C PHE A 85 -8.65 -10.83 2.30
N ALA A 86 -9.70 -10.03 2.49
CA ALA A 86 -9.60 -8.56 2.36
C ALA A 86 -8.57 -7.97 3.35
N PHE A 87 -8.56 -8.49 4.58
CA PHE A 87 -7.64 -8.05 5.63
C PHE A 87 -6.20 -8.50 5.35
N ALA A 88 -6.01 -9.74 4.90
CA ALA A 88 -4.71 -10.27 4.53
C ALA A 88 -4.10 -9.48 3.37
N ASP A 89 -4.87 -9.22 2.31
CA ASP A 89 -4.41 -8.44 1.15
C ASP A 89 -4.04 -7.00 1.54
N LYS A 90 -4.89 -6.35 2.36
CA LYS A 90 -4.60 -5.02 2.91
C LYS A 90 -3.31 -5.01 3.75
N THR A 91 -3.11 -6.02 4.60
CA THR A 91 -1.92 -6.11 5.46
C THR A 91 -0.66 -6.30 4.63
N ASN A 92 -0.69 -7.21 3.65
CA ASN A 92 0.42 -7.42 2.72
C ASN A 92 0.78 -6.16 1.95
N TYR A 93 -0.23 -5.44 1.41
CA TYR A 93 -0.02 -4.18 0.73
C TYR A 93 0.64 -3.11 1.63
N LEU A 94 0.15 -2.97 2.86
CA LEU A 94 0.70 -2.02 3.82
C LEU A 94 2.14 -2.39 4.21
N GLU A 95 2.43 -3.68 4.39
CA GLU A 95 3.77 -4.14 4.73
C GLU A 95 4.76 -3.88 3.60
N HIS A 96 4.41 -4.20 2.34
CA HIS A 96 5.24 -3.88 1.19
C HIS A 96 5.51 -2.37 1.06
N LYS A 97 4.48 -1.55 1.27
CA LYS A 97 4.63 -0.09 1.27
C LYS A 97 5.55 0.38 2.39
N ARG A 98 5.40 -0.18 3.59
CA ARG A 98 6.21 0.15 4.77
C ARG A 98 7.68 -0.25 4.57
N GLN A 99 7.94 -1.43 4.02
CA GLN A 99 9.28 -1.89 3.66
C GLN A 99 9.95 -0.93 2.68
N LEU A 100 9.26 -0.53 1.61
CA LEU A 100 9.80 0.42 0.64
C LEU A 100 10.11 1.78 1.30
N GLN A 101 9.20 2.29 2.15
CA GLN A 101 9.40 3.54 2.88
C GLN A 101 10.55 3.47 3.89
N ALA A 102 10.84 2.30 4.46
CA ALA A 102 11.94 2.12 5.40
C ALA A 102 13.32 2.24 4.73
N ILE A 103 13.41 1.90 3.44
CA ILE A 103 14.67 1.90 2.67
C ILE A 103 14.77 3.05 1.66
N THR A 104 13.76 3.91 1.55
CA THR A 104 13.76 5.07 0.65
C THR A 104 13.58 6.39 1.39
N ASP A 105 14.08 7.46 0.80
CA ASP A 105 13.86 8.83 1.26
C ASP A 105 12.45 9.29 0.83
N PRO A 106 11.60 9.77 1.74
CA PRO A 106 10.19 10.06 1.44
C PRO A 106 9.99 11.22 0.46
N SER A 107 10.96 12.12 0.32
CA SER A 107 10.85 13.30 -0.53
C SER A 107 11.32 13.06 -1.97
N THR A 108 12.27 12.14 -2.18
CA THR A 108 12.84 11.84 -3.52
C THR A 108 12.56 10.42 -4.02
N GLY A 109 12.18 9.49 -3.13
CA GLY A 109 12.04 8.07 -3.46
C GLY A 109 13.36 7.36 -3.81
N GLN A 110 14.50 8.00 -3.53
CA GLN A 110 15.83 7.40 -3.68
C GLN A 110 16.13 6.49 -2.48
N PRO A 111 16.95 5.43 -2.62
CA PRO A 111 17.50 4.68 -1.51
C PRO A 111 18.03 5.60 -0.41
N ASN A 112 17.74 5.29 0.85
CA ASN A 112 18.15 6.11 1.99
C ASN A 112 19.41 5.55 2.68
N ARG A 113 19.76 6.15 3.83
CA ARG A 113 20.86 5.68 4.68
C ARG A 113 20.70 4.23 5.11
N THR A 114 19.49 3.77 5.40
CA THR A 114 19.23 2.37 5.79
C THR A 114 19.60 1.43 4.64
N TYR A 115 19.20 1.76 3.40
CA TYR A 115 19.61 0.98 2.23
C TYR A 115 21.14 0.90 2.08
N TYR A 116 21.85 2.02 2.26
CA TYR A 116 23.31 2.07 2.19
C TYR A 116 23.99 1.08 3.15
N PHE A 117 23.52 1.00 4.40
CA PHE A 117 24.17 0.15 5.41
C PHE A 117 23.68 -1.29 5.39
N GLU A 118 22.41 -1.52 5.06
CA GLU A 118 21.79 -2.85 5.21
C GLU A 118 21.66 -3.62 3.88
N HIS A 119 21.50 -2.94 2.75
CA HIS A 119 21.19 -3.61 1.47
C HIS A 119 22.36 -3.55 0.49
N LEU A 120 23.06 -2.42 0.40
CA LEU A 120 24.17 -2.23 -0.52
C LEU A 120 25.32 -3.25 -0.33
N PRO A 121 25.76 -3.61 0.89
CA PRO A 121 26.83 -4.60 1.06
C PRO A 121 26.47 -5.96 0.46
N HIS A 122 25.25 -6.44 0.73
CA HIS A 122 24.76 -7.70 0.19
C HIS A 122 24.60 -7.66 -1.34
N LEU A 123 24.23 -6.51 -1.90
CA LEU A 123 24.16 -6.32 -3.35
C LEU A 123 25.54 -6.44 -3.99
N ILE A 124 26.55 -5.79 -3.40
CA ILE A 124 27.93 -5.83 -3.90
C ILE A 124 28.50 -7.25 -3.82
N GLU A 125 28.32 -7.95 -2.69
CA GLU A 125 28.75 -9.35 -2.52
C GLU A 125 28.11 -10.27 -3.55
N LYS A 126 26.83 -10.05 -3.87
CA LYS A 126 26.07 -10.87 -4.81
C LYS A 126 26.46 -10.63 -6.27
N GLU A 127 26.54 -9.36 -6.69
CA GLU A 127 26.82 -9.03 -8.10
C GLU A 127 28.30 -9.10 -8.44
N PHE A 128 29.18 -8.94 -7.44
CA PHE A 128 30.61 -8.91 -7.64
C PHE A 128 31.39 -9.72 -6.59
N PRO A 129 31.30 -11.06 -6.64
CA PRO A 129 31.94 -11.94 -5.66
C PRO A 129 33.47 -11.81 -5.61
N ASP A 130 34.11 -11.38 -6.71
CA ASP A 130 35.57 -11.31 -6.84
C ASP A 130 36.18 -9.93 -6.52
N SER A 131 35.44 -9.04 -5.82
CA SER A 131 35.89 -7.68 -5.44
C SER A 131 36.29 -6.80 -6.64
N PRO A 132 35.32 -6.16 -7.32
CA PRO A 132 35.60 -5.29 -8.45
C PRO A 132 36.21 -3.98 -7.96
N ASN A 133 36.93 -3.28 -8.83
CA ASN A 133 37.33 -1.91 -8.58
C ASN A 133 36.06 -1.04 -8.58
N LEU A 134 35.46 -0.82 -7.41
CA LEU A 134 34.36 0.13 -7.24
C LEU A 134 34.91 1.48 -6.80
N ALA A 135 34.30 2.56 -7.29
CA ALA A 135 34.50 3.89 -6.74
C ALA A 135 33.22 4.39 -6.05
N LEU A 136 33.38 4.86 -4.82
CA LEU A 136 32.35 5.55 -4.06
C LEU A 136 32.43 7.05 -4.34
N ILE A 137 31.43 7.60 -5.02
CA ILE A 137 31.33 9.04 -5.29
C ILE A 137 30.35 9.63 -4.27
N MET A 138 30.84 10.54 -3.43
CA MET A 138 30.02 11.28 -2.48
C MET A 138 29.87 12.73 -2.92
N ILE A 139 28.64 13.20 -3.00
CA ILE A 139 28.30 14.58 -3.38
C ILE A 139 27.60 15.24 -2.19
N GLU A 140 28.15 16.37 -1.72
CA GLU A 140 27.57 17.18 -0.65
C GLU A 140 26.96 18.48 -1.19
N ILE A 141 25.70 18.73 -0.86
CA ILE A 141 24.99 19.96 -1.20
C ILE A 141 25.24 21.02 -0.14
N THR A 142 26.10 21.99 -0.46
CA THR A 142 26.57 23.03 0.48
C THR A 142 25.58 24.18 0.72
N SER A 143 24.66 24.45 -0.21
CA SER A 143 23.81 25.66 -0.18
C SER A 143 22.50 25.55 0.61
N HIS A 144 22.29 24.46 1.36
CA HIS A 144 21.04 24.17 2.06
C HIS A 144 20.60 25.26 3.06
N LEU A 145 21.52 25.84 3.83
CA LEU A 145 21.17 26.87 4.83
C LEU A 145 20.64 28.14 4.16
N LYS A 146 21.29 28.58 3.08
CA LYS A 146 20.88 29.75 2.31
C LYS A 146 19.50 29.54 1.66
N LEU A 147 19.25 28.34 1.14
CA LEU A 147 17.94 27.96 0.59
C LEU A 147 16.84 28.00 1.65
N ASN A 148 17.09 27.43 2.83
CA ASN A 148 16.12 27.46 3.93
C ASN A 148 15.80 28.90 4.38
N GLN A 149 16.82 29.76 4.44
CA GLN A 149 16.65 31.17 4.82
C GLN A 149 15.89 31.98 3.76
N ALA A 150 16.07 31.67 2.47
CA ALA A 150 15.44 32.40 1.38
C ALA A 150 13.99 31.97 1.11
N PHE A 151 13.68 30.67 1.23
CA PHE A 151 12.40 30.11 0.76
C PHE A 151 11.58 29.40 1.86
N GLY A 152 12.15 29.24 3.07
CA GLY A 152 11.57 28.42 4.13
C GLY A 152 11.80 26.92 3.90
N TYR A 153 11.73 26.14 4.98
CA TYR A 153 12.11 24.73 5.00
C TYR A 153 11.37 23.87 3.96
N ALA A 154 10.05 24.03 3.85
CA ALA A 154 9.25 23.20 2.94
C ALA A 154 9.62 23.42 1.46
N GLN A 155 9.77 24.68 1.04
CA GLN A 155 10.11 25.00 -0.35
C GLN A 155 11.57 24.68 -0.67
N ALA A 156 12.47 24.87 0.30
CA ALA A 156 13.86 24.48 0.15
C ALA A 156 14.01 22.96 -0.03
N ASP A 157 13.25 22.15 0.72
CA ASP A 157 13.28 20.69 0.58
C ASP A 157 12.71 20.22 -0.76
N ILE A 158 11.64 20.86 -1.26
CA ILE A 158 11.11 20.61 -2.61
C ILE A 158 12.18 20.91 -3.67
N ALA A 159 12.84 22.07 -3.58
CA ALA A 159 13.88 22.45 -4.53
C ALA A 159 15.08 21.50 -4.49
N LEU A 160 15.52 21.09 -3.30
CA LEU A 160 16.60 20.12 -3.14
C LEU A 160 16.23 18.74 -3.68
N SER A 161 14.98 18.32 -3.47
CA SER A 161 14.46 17.05 -3.99
C SER A 161 14.43 17.05 -5.52
N ASP A 162 14.07 18.17 -6.14
CA ASP A 162 14.14 18.33 -7.61
C ASP A 162 15.59 18.25 -8.12
N VAL A 163 16.54 18.88 -7.43
CA VAL A 163 17.98 18.78 -7.77
C VAL A 163 18.46 17.34 -7.69
N VAL A 164 18.14 16.62 -6.61
CA VAL A 164 18.49 15.19 -6.45
C VAL A 164 17.92 14.35 -7.59
N ASN A 165 16.65 14.57 -7.95
CA ASN A 165 16.00 13.82 -9.02
C ASN A 165 16.62 14.11 -10.40
N ARG A 166 17.00 15.36 -10.69
CA ARG A 166 17.73 15.71 -11.92
C ARG A 166 19.10 15.07 -11.99
N ILE A 167 19.82 15.00 -10.88
CA ILE A 167 21.10 14.29 -10.81
C ILE A 167 20.86 12.81 -11.11
N HIS A 168 19.86 12.20 -10.47
CA HIS A 168 19.50 10.80 -10.72
C HIS A 168 19.18 10.55 -12.20
N GLU A 169 18.37 11.40 -12.85
CA GLU A 169 18.07 11.27 -14.29
C GLU A 169 19.30 11.31 -15.18
N LYS A 170 20.30 12.14 -14.85
CA LYS A 170 21.56 12.19 -15.59
C LYS A 170 22.41 10.94 -15.35
N VAL A 171 22.43 10.44 -14.12
CA VAL A 171 23.20 9.25 -13.73
C VAL A 171 22.61 7.97 -14.31
N MET A 172 21.28 7.87 -14.44
CA MET A 172 20.61 6.70 -15.06
C MET A 172 21.10 6.38 -16.48
N GLY A 173 21.56 7.39 -17.22
CA GLY A 173 22.06 7.22 -18.59
C GLY A 173 23.58 7.07 -18.68
N MET A 174 24.30 7.00 -17.56
CA MET A 174 25.75 6.83 -17.53
C MET A 174 26.10 5.34 -17.49
N ASP A 175 27.04 4.94 -18.32
CA ASP A 175 27.65 3.62 -18.22
C ASP A 175 28.50 3.51 -16.95
N GLY A 176 28.58 2.30 -16.40
CA GLY A 176 29.44 2.02 -15.26
C GLY A 176 28.93 2.53 -13.92
N VAL A 177 27.62 2.74 -13.77
CA VAL A 177 26.99 3.04 -12.47
C VAL A 177 26.21 1.83 -11.97
N LEU A 178 26.40 1.47 -10.70
CA LEU A 178 25.73 0.34 -10.08
C LEU A 178 24.21 0.55 -10.00
N PRO A 179 23.38 -0.30 -10.62
CA PRO A 179 21.94 -0.30 -10.38
C PRO A 179 21.60 -0.71 -8.94
N LEU A 180 20.65 0.00 -8.33
CA LEU A 180 20.17 -0.21 -6.96
C LEU A 180 18.71 -0.66 -7.01
N PRO A 181 18.44 -1.98 -7.03
CA PRO A 181 17.08 -2.50 -7.10
C PRO A 181 16.32 -2.23 -5.80
N LEU A 182 15.03 -1.86 -5.93
CA LEU A 182 14.09 -1.68 -4.83
C LEU A 182 13.05 -2.81 -4.82
N ALA A 183 12.40 -3.02 -3.66
CA ALA A 183 11.38 -4.05 -3.47
C ALA A 183 10.18 -3.95 -4.42
N ASN A 184 9.91 -2.76 -4.99
CA ASN A 184 8.83 -2.52 -5.94
C ASN A 184 9.24 -2.75 -7.41
N LYS A 185 10.38 -3.40 -7.68
CA LYS A 185 10.96 -3.64 -9.01
C LYS A 185 11.43 -2.38 -9.76
N ASN A 186 11.44 -1.22 -9.10
CA ASN A 186 12.11 -0.04 -9.65
C ASN A 186 13.60 -0.12 -9.34
N THR A 187 14.42 0.35 -10.27
CA THR A 187 15.86 0.50 -10.09
C THR A 187 16.21 1.97 -9.95
N LYS A 188 17.07 2.28 -8.99
CA LYS A 188 17.65 3.61 -8.77
C LYS A 188 19.15 3.54 -8.95
N TYR A 189 19.81 4.69 -9.05
CA TYR A 189 21.27 4.76 -9.29
C TYR A 189 21.97 5.72 -8.31
N LEU A 190 21.23 6.15 -7.29
CA LEU A 190 21.64 7.19 -6.37
C LEU A 190 21.09 6.86 -4.98
N ILE A 191 21.91 7.08 -3.95
CA ILE A 191 21.52 6.91 -2.55
C ILE A 191 21.56 8.26 -1.87
N ARG A 192 20.48 8.66 -1.21
CA ARG A 192 20.39 9.88 -0.41
C ARG A 192 20.57 9.53 1.07
N THR A 193 21.78 9.69 1.60
CA THR A 193 22.09 9.32 3.00
C THR A 193 21.64 10.39 3.99
N THR A 194 21.63 11.65 3.58
CA THR A 194 21.07 12.78 4.34
C THR A 194 20.40 13.76 3.38
N ILE A 195 19.76 14.82 3.90
CA ILE A 195 19.16 15.87 3.05
C ILE A 195 20.20 16.47 2.08
N LYS A 196 21.49 16.50 2.46
CA LYS A 196 22.58 17.13 1.71
C LYS A 196 23.52 16.13 1.03
N ASN A 197 23.54 14.87 1.46
CA ASN A 197 24.55 13.91 1.05
C ASN A 197 23.95 12.88 0.10
N ILE A 198 24.59 12.79 -1.05
CA ILE A 198 24.26 11.86 -2.12
C ILE A 198 25.46 10.92 -2.31
N VAL A 199 25.18 9.67 -2.60
CA VAL A 199 26.17 8.64 -2.86
C VAL A 199 25.83 7.94 -4.18
N ILE A 200 26.86 7.73 -5.01
CA ILE A 200 26.80 6.98 -6.26
C ILE A 200 27.95 5.96 -6.23
N ILE A 201 27.69 4.75 -6.74
CA ILE A 201 28.70 3.71 -6.86
C ILE A 201 29.03 3.53 -8.33
N SER A 202 30.29 3.80 -8.70
CA SER A 202 30.81 3.50 -10.02
C SER A 202 31.41 2.10 -10.04
N THR A 203 31.09 1.33 -11.07
CA THR A 203 31.67 0.02 -11.39
C THR A 203 32.82 0.13 -12.39
N THR A 204 33.07 1.32 -12.93
CA THR A 204 34.20 1.64 -13.82
C THR A 204 34.91 2.91 -13.30
N PRO A 205 35.88 2.76 -12.38
CA PRO A 205 36.60 3.89 -11.80
C PRO A 205 37.56 4.57 -12.77
#